data_AF-A0A8J7R3U7-F1
#
_entry.id   AF-A0A8J7R3U7-F1
#
_cell.length_a   1.000
_cell.length_b   1.000
_cell.length_c   1.000
_cell.angle_alpha   90.00
_cell.angle_beta   90.00
_cell.angle_gamma   90.00
#
_symmetry.space_group_name_H-M   'P 1'
#
loop_
_entity.id
_entity.type
_entity.pdbx_description
1 polymer ?
#
loop_
_entity_poly.entity_id
_entity_poly.type
_entity_poly.pdbx_seq_one_letter_code
_entity_poly.pdbx_strand_id
1 'polypeptide(L)'
;MNEKRVKGFRELRRFALLLAMFLTSIFTFAQSEPEITKPLTDMEVMRKVAILDIEGKTYENVTISFKSTTPDYFITDKYKVKVKVVDENGKSIYKKTLKNAFLYVFSNGQIQVGKLNFNQILITKSELTDNNIGIIREKEGVY
;
A
#
# COMPACT_ATOMS: atom_id res chain seq x y z
N MET A 1 52.34 15.89 27.88
CA MET A 1 50.87 16.01 27.68
C MET A 1 50.17 15.36 28.87
N ASN A 2 49.28 16.06 29.56
CA ASN A 2 48.75 15.65 30.88
C ASN A 2 47.78 14.45 30.79
N GLU A 3 48.03 13.39 31.57
CA GLU A 3 47.27 12.13 31.56
C GLU A 3 45.77 12.33 31.83
N LYS A 4 45.41 13.27 32.71
CA LYS A 4 44.02 13.69 32.98
C LYS A 4 43.32 14.26 31.73
N ARG A 5 44.05 14.95 30.85
CA ARG A 5 43.53 15.56 29.61
C ARG A 5 43.24 14.50 28.55
N VAL A 6 44.08 13.46 28.49
CA VAL A 6 43.89 12.30 27.60
C VAL A 6 42.70 11.44 28.05
N LYS A 7 42.53 11.25 29.36
CA LYS A 7 41.39 10.52 29.94
C LYS A 7 40.06 11.25 29.69
N GLY A 8 40.02 12.56 29.92
CA GLY A 8 38.83 13.38 29.64
C GLY A 8 38.40 13.37 28.17
N PHE A 9 39.35 13.44 27.24
CA PHE A 9 39.07 13.34 25.80
C PHE A 9 38.52 11.96 25.41
N ARG A 10 39.03 10.89 26.03
CA ARG A 10 38.56 9.51 25.79
C ARG A 10 37.12 9.29 26.27
N GLU A 11 36.76 9.84 27.43
CA GLU A 11 35.39 9.76 27.96
C GLU A 11 34.41 10.61 27.15
N LEU A 12 34.81 11.81 26.72
CA LEU A 12 33.99 12.64 25.82
C LEU A 12 33.72 11.93 24.48
N ARG A 13 34.72 11.26 23.91
CA ARG A 13 34.56 10.46 22.69
C ARG A 13 33.61 9.27 22.89
N ARG A 14 33.69 8.58 24.03
CA ARG A 14 32.77 7.49 24.37
C ARG A 14 31.34 8.00 24.53
N PHE A 15 31.15 9.11 25.23
CA PHE A 15 29.85 9.75 25.40
C PHE A 15 29.24 10.19 24.06
N ALA A 16 30.04 10.79 23.17
CA ALA A 16 29.61 11.18 21.84
C ALA A 16 29.20 9.97 20.97
N LEU A 17 29.93 8.86 21.04
CA LEU A 17 29.58 7.62 20.34
C LEU A 17 28.28 7.01 20.87
N LEU A 18 28.09 7.03 22.19
CA LEU A 18 26.89 6.52 22.85
C LEU A 18 25.66 7.37 22.47
N LEU A 19 25.82 8.70 22.40
CA LEU A 19 24.80 9.62 21.95
C LEU A 19 24.46 9.41 20.46
N ALA A 20 25.47 9.18 19.61
CA ALA A 20 25.25 8.88 18.19
C ALA A 20 24.49 7.57 17.99
N MET A 21 24.85 6.50 18.71
CA MET A 21 24.12 5.21 18.69
C MET A 21 22.68 5.37 19.18
N PHE A 22 22.47 6.13 20.25
CA PHE A 22 21.13 6.41 20.79
C PHE A 22 20.28 7.19 19.77
N LEU A 23 20.83 8.24 19.16
CA LEU A 23 20.14 9.02 18.12
C LEU A 23 19.77 8.16 16.92
N THR A 24 20.67 7.30 16.42
CA THR A 24 20.36 6.39 15.30
C THR A 24 19.24 5.41 15.61
N SER A 25 19.11 4.97 16.87
CA SER A 25 18.05 4.04 17.27
C SER A 25 16.65 4.67 17.25
N ILE A 26 16.54 5.96 17.59
CA ILE A 26 15.26 6.69 17.58
C ILE A 26 14.73 6.84 16.15
N PHE A 27 15.62 7.09 15.17
CA PHE A 27 15.21 7.22 13.76
C PHE A 27 14.75 5.90 13.14
N THR A 28 15.30 4.76 13.56
CA THR A 28 14.89 3.44 13.03
C THR A 28 13.51 3.00 13.53
N PHE A 29 13.12 3.34 14.75
CA PHE A 29 11.81 2.92 15.31
C PHE A 29 10.63 3.76 14.81
N ALA A 30 10.85 5.01 14.38
CA ALA A 30 9.77 5.88 13.90
C ALA A 30 9.27 5.54 12.48
N GLN A 31 10.00 4.72 11.71
CA GLN A 31 9.64 4.36 10.34
C GLN A 31 8.85 3.05 10.20
N SER A 32 8.64 2.27 11.27
CA SER A 32 8.31 0.84 11.13
C SER A 32 6.88 0.41 11.45
N GLU A 33 5.90 1.32 11.57
CA GLU A 33 4.49 0.90 11.68
C GLU A 33 3.79 1.00 10.32
N PRO A 34 3.24 -0.10 9.79
CA PRO A 34 2.40 -0.04 8.60
C PRO A 34 1.22 0.91 8.86
N GLU A 35 0.94 1.81 7.91
CA GLU A 35 -0.27 2.65 7.98
C GLU A 35 -1.50 1.74 8.10
N ILE A 36 -2.30 1.90 9.15
CA ILE A 36 -3.53 1.13 9.35
C ILE A 36 -4.70 1.99 8.88
N THR A 37 -5.37 1.55 7.81
CA THR A 37 -6.59 2.21 7.31
C THR A 37 -7.80 1.30 7.50
N LYS A 38 -8.95 1.90 7.83
CA LYS A 38 -10.22 1.17 7.90
C LYS A 38 -10.72 0.91 6.47
N PRO A 39 -11.43 -0.20 6.26
CA PRO A 39 -12.01 -0.47 4.95
C PRO A 39 -13.05 0.58 4.59
N LEU A 40 -13.00 1.06 3.35
CA LEU A 40 -14.01 1.93 2.77
C LEU A 40 -15.24 1.11 2.39
N THR A 41 -16.40 1.64 2.75
CA THR A 41 -17.70 1.02 2.59
C THR A 41 -18.62 1.94 1.81
N ASP A 42 -19.41 1.37 0.89
CA ASP A 42 -20.41 2.08 0.07
C ASP A 42 -19.87 3.27 -0.71
N MET A 43 -18.58 3.22 -1.05
CA MET A 43 -17.89 4.22 -1.85
C MET A 43 -17.39 3.66 -3.18
N GLU A 44 -17.28 4.55 -4.15
CA GLU A 44 -16.68 4.31 -5.46
C GLU A 44 -15.42 5.14 -5.64
N VAL A 45 -14.32 4.49 -6.01
CA VAL A 45 -13.00 5.10 -6.21
C VAL A 45 -12.51 4.75 -7.61
N MET A 46 -11.99 5.73 -8.32
CA MET A 46 -11.41 5.55 -9.65
C MET A 46 -9.96 6.02 -9.67
N ARG A 47 -9.11 5.31 -10.42
CA ARG A 47 -7.70 5.66 -10.59
C ARG A 47 -7.25 5.43 -12.03
N LYS A 48 -6.51 6.38 -12.59
CA LYS A 48 -5.74 6.19 -13.82
C LYS A 48 -4.43 5.49 -13.48
N VAL A 49 -4.12 4.41 -14.18
CA VAL A 49 -2.97 3.55 -13.93
C VAL A 49 -2.18 3.44 -15.23
N ALA A 50 -0.91 3.82 -15.19
CA ALA A 50 -0.03 3.80 -16.35
C ALA A 50 0.27 2.37 -16.81
N ILE A 51 0.55 1.47 -15.85
CA ILE A 51 0.83 0.06 -16.11
C ILE A 51 0.06 -0.78 -15.11
N LEU A 52 -0.78 -1.68 -15.61
CA LEU A 52 -1.54 -2.64 -14.82
C LEU A 52 -1.23 -4.06 -15.28
N ASP A 53 -0.70 -4.86 -14.38
CA ASP A 53 -0.53 -6.29 -14.60
C ASP A 53 -1.76 -7.05 -14.09
N ILE A 54 -2.44 -7.78 -14.96
CA ILE A 54 -3.58 -8.65 -14.62
C ILE A 54 -3.18 -10.09 -14.90
N GLU A 55 -3.03 -10.90 -13.83
CA GLU A 55 -2.67 -12.33 -13.91
C GLU A 55 -1.47 -12.64 -14.83
N GLY A 56 -0.46 -11.77 -14.83
CA GLY A 56 0.77 -11.91 -15.61
C GLY A 56 0.72 -11.23 -16.98
N LYS A 57 -0.40 -10.59 -17.34
CA LYS A 57 -0.53 -9.84 -18.60
C LYS A 57 -0.56 -8.34 -18.33
N THR A 58 0.35 -7.61 -18.96
CA THR A 58 0.48 -6.16 -18.83
C THR A 58 -0.49 -5.40 -19.74
N TYR A 59 -1.06 -4.34 -19.20
CA TYR A 59 -1.93 -3.38 -19.89
C TYR A 59 -1.47 -1.96 -19.55
N GLU A 60 -1.54 -1.06 -20.53
CA GLU A 60 -1.09 0.32 -20.38
C GLU A 60 -2.26 1.31 -20.41
N ASN A 61 -2.08 2.46 -19.76
CA ASN A 61 -3.01 3.60 -19.77
C ASN A 61 -4.47 3.23 -19.48
N VAL A 62 -4.67 2.48 -18.39
CA VAL A 62 -5.99 1.98 -18.01
C VAL A 62 -6.63 2.85 -16.93
N THR A 63 -7.96 2.82 -16.88
CA THR A 63 -8.72 3.35 -15.74
C THR A 63 -9.32 2.18 -14.97
N ILE A 64 -8.98 2.07 -13.69
CA ILE A 64 -9.55 1.10 -12.77
C ILE A 64 -10.58 1.79 -11.86
N SER A 65 -11.73 1.16 -11.67
CA SER A 65 -12.75 1.58 -10.71
C SER A 65 -13.05 0.47 -9.70
N PHE A 66 -13.25 0.90 -8.46
CA PHE A 66 -13.56 0.07 -7.31
C PHE A 66 -14.85 0.58 -6.70
N LYS A 67 -15.83 -0.30 -6.51
CA LYS A 67 -17.06 0.01 -5.80
C LYS A 67 -17.23 -0.97 -4.65
N SER A 68 -17.09 -0.46 -3.43
CA SER A 68 -17.36 -1.20 -2.20
C SER A 68 -18.87 -1.22 -1.94
N THR A 69 -19.37 -2.30 -1.36
CA THR A 69 -20.78 -2.44 -0.98
C THR A 69 -20.85 -3.22 0.31
N THR A 70 -21.50 -2.63 1.32
CA THR A 70 -21.81 -3.29 2.58
C THR A 70 -22.83 -4.40 2.38
N PRO A 71 -22.81 -5.44 3.23
CA PRO A 71 -23.86 -6.44 3.22
C PRO A 71 -25.20 -5.81 3.59
N ASP A 72 -26.16 -5.95 2.68
CA ASP A 72 -27.57 -5.75 2.99
C ASP A 72 -28.04 -7.06 3.64
N TYR A 73 -28.00 -7.10 4.98
CA TYR A 73 -28.22 -8.27 5.84
C TYR A 73 -29.59 -8.96 5.64
N PHE A 74 -30.45 -8.42 4.75
CA PHE A 74 -31.68 -9.05 4.29
C PHE A 74 -31.46 -10.11 3.19
N ILE A 75 -30.39 -10.00 2.40
CA ILE A 75 -30.15 -10.87 1.22
C ILE A 75 -28.75 -11.48 1.25
N THR A 76 -27.73 -10.74 1.66
CA THR A 76 -26.35 -11.28 1.68
C THR A 76 -25.50 -10.70 2.80
N ASP A 77 -24.93 -11.58 3.62
CA ASP A 77 -24.07 -11.20 4.76
C ASP A 77 -22.60 -10.95 4.40
N LYS A 78 -22.29 -10.65 3.13
CA LYS A 78 -20.90 -10.54 2.66
C LYS A 78 -20.63 -9.19 2.02
N TYR A 79 -19.58 -8.53 2.51
CA TYR A 79 -18.93 -7.41 1.86
C TYR A 79 -18.49 -7.77 0.43
N LYS A 80 -18.63 -6.84 -0.49
CA LYS A 80 -18.27 -7.02 -1.89
C LYS A 80 -17.52 -5.81 -2.40
N VAL A 81 -16.53 -6.06 -3.26
CA VAL A 81 -15.88 -5.01 -4.05
C VAL A 81 -16.03 -5.36 -5.52
N LYS A 82 -16.75 -4.51 -6.25
CA LYS A 82 -16.81 -4.59 -7.71
C LYS A 82 -15.61 -3.85 -8.27
N VAL A 83 -14.91 -4.50 -9.18
CA VAL A 83 -13.72 -3.97 -9.84
C VAL A 83 -13.97 -3.97 -11.34
N LYS A 84 -13.74 -2.84 -11.99
CA LYS A 84 -13.80 -2.71 -13.45
C LYS A 84 -12.54 -2.03 -13.93
N VAL A 85 -11.90 -2.58 -14.94
CA VAL A 85 -10.77 -1.97 -15.64
C VAL A 85 -11.18 -1.73 -17.08
N VAL A 86 -10.92 -0.52 -17.54
CA VAL A 86 -11.20 -0.05 -18.89
C VAL A 86 -9.90 0.43 -19.51
N ASP A 87 -9.62 0.01 -20.75
CA ASP A 87 -8.47 0.50 -21.51
C ASP A 87 -8.69 1.93 -22.04
N GLU A 88 -7.67 2.48 -22.70
CA GLU A 88 -7.72 3.82 -23.28
C GLU A 88 -8.86 4.03 -24.31
N ASN A 89 -9.30 2.94 -24.94
CA ASN A 89 -10.36 2.94 -25.95
C ASN A 89 -11.77 2.79 -25.34
N GLY A 90 -11.87 2.70 -24.01
CA GLY A 90 -13.15 2.51 -23.33
C GLY A 90 -13.61 1.04 -23.25
N LYS A 91 -12.81 0.07 -23.71
CA LYS A 91 -13.14 -1.35 -23.66
C LYS A 91 -12.85 -1.91 -22.27
N SER A 92 -13.83 -2.63 -21.73
CA SER A 92 -13.68 -3.32 -20.44
C SER A 92 -12.76 -4.53 -20.62
N ILE A 93 -11.57 -4.47 -20.01
CA ILE A 93 -10.57 -5.56 -20.07
C ILE A 93 -10.61 -6.46 -18.82
N TYR A 94 -11.19 -5.97 -17.73
CA TYR A 94 -11.45 -6.74 -16.52
C TYR A 94 -12.72 -6.27 -15.83
N LYS A 95 -13.56 -7.20 -15.37
CA LYS A 95 -14.78 -6.88 -14.61
C LYS A 95 -15.13 -8.03 -13.69
N LYS A 96 -14.94 -7.86 -12.39
CA LYS A 96 -15.25 -8.88 -11.38
C LYS A 96 -15.82 -8.30 -10.11
N THR A 97 -16.52 -9.13 -9.35
CA THR A 97 -17.00 -8.82 -7.99
C THR A 97 -16.29 -9.74 -7.02
N LEU A 98 -15.38 -9.19 -6.22
CA LEU A 98 -14.69 -9.90 -5.16
C LEU A 98 -15.62 -9.99 -3.95
N LYS A 99 -15.95 -11.21 -3.54
CA LYS A 99 -16.81 -11.49 -2.38
C LYS A 99 -15.96 -11.66 -1.13
N ASN A 100 -16.49 -11.20 0.01
CA ASN A 100 -15.79 -11.15 1.29
C ASN A 100 -14.45 -10.39 1.19
N ALA A 101 -14.46 -9.32 0.39
CA ALA A 101 -13.30 -8.48 0.15
C ALA A 101 -13.61 -7.06 0.61
N PHE A 102 -12.54 -6.36 0.98
CA PHE A 102 -12.56 -5.01 1.50
C PHE A 102 -11.73 -4.10 0.59
N LEU A 103 -12.15 -2.84 0.48
CA LEU A 103 -11.43 -1.79 -0.23
C LEU A 103 -10.70 -0.93 0.80
N TYR A 104 -9.39 -0.79 0.66
CA TYR A 104 -8.57 0.08 1.48
C TYR A 104 -7.96 1.17 0.61
N VAL A 105 -8.02 2.41 1.06
CA VAL A 105 -7.31 3.54 0.44
C VAL A 105 -6.51 4.21 1.53
N PHE A 106 -5.21 4.36 1.26
CA PHE A 106 -4.23 4.91 2.19
C PHE A 106 -3.98 6.39 1.86
N SER A 107 -3.47 7.14 2.84
CA SER A 107 -3.20 8.58 2.68
C SER A 107 -2.12 8.86 1.62
N ASN A 108 -1.19 7.94 1.43
CA ASN A 108 -0.16 7.99 0.37
C ASN A 108 -0.71 7.75 -1.05
N GLY A 109 -2.01 7.48 -1.20
CA GLY A 109 -2.68 7.23 -2.47
C GLY A 109 -2.72 5.77 -2.92
N GLN A 110 -2.09 4.87 -2.16
CA GLN A 110 -2.17 3.42 -2.38
C GLN A 110 -3.61 2.93 -2.23
N ILE A 111 -3.98 1.95 -3.06
CA ILE A 111 -5.26 1.26 -2.99
C ILE A 111 -4.99 -0.23 -2.88
N GLN A 112 -5.62 -0.89 -1.91
CA GLN A 112 -5.60 -2.34 -1.78
C GLN A 112 -7.01 -2.89 -1.79
N VAL A 113 -7.19 -4.02 -2.46
CA VAL A 113 -8.43 -4.81 -2.38
C VAL A 113 -8.08 -6.25 -2.07
N GLY A 114 -8.72 -6.80 -1.06
CA GLY A 114 -8.41 -8.15 -0.63
C GLY A 114 -9.29 -8.64 0.50
N LYS A 115 -8.99 -9.85 0.95
CA LYS A 115 -9.53 -10.44 2.17
C LYS A 115 -8.53 -10.24 3.30
N LEU A 116 -8.93 -10.58 4.52
CA LEU A 116 -8.00 -10.61 5.65
C LEU A 116 -6.76 -11.45 5.29
N ASN A 117 -5.57 -10.85 5.42
CA ASN A 117 -4.26 -11.44 5.12
C ASN A 117 -4.05 -11.88 3.66
N PHE A 118 -4.88 -11.43 2.72
CA PHE A 118 -4.79 -11.82 1.32
C PHE A 118 -5.19 -10.69 0.39
N ASN A 119 -4.19 -9.94 -0.08
CA ASN A 119 -4.39 -8.84 -1.03
C ASN A 119 -4.50 -9.41 -2.44
N GLN A 120 -5.58 -9.08 -3.15
CA GLN A 120 -5.81 -9.52 -4.53
C GLN A 120 -5.43 -8.44 -5.54
N ILE A 121 -5.50 -7.17 -5.12
CA ILE A 121 -5.21 -6.01 -5.95
C ILE A 121 -4.39 -5.03 -5.14
N LEU A 122 -3.34 -4.49 -5.76
CA LEU A 122 -2.53 -3.41 -5.24
C LEU A 122 -2.36 -2.36 -6.34
N ILE A 123 -2.71 -1.11 -6.04
CA ILE A 123 -2.36 0.06 -6.84
C ILE A 123 -1.47 0.94 -5.98
N THR A 124 -0.31 1.31 -6.48
CA THR A 124 0.64 2.19 -5.79
C THR A 124 1.20 3.24 -6.73
N LYS A 125 1.83 4.27 -6.17
CA LYS A 125 2.55 5.28 -6.92
C LYS A 125 3.97 4.77 -7.20
N SER A 126 4.41 4.88 -8.45
CA SER A 126 5.78 4.58 -8.84
C SER A 126 6.72 5.68 -8.34
N GLU A 127 7.78 5.30 -7.61
CA GLU A 127 8.79 6.24 -7.11
C GLU A 127 9.55 6.94 -8.24
N LEU A 128 9.65 6.31 -9.41
CA LEU A 128 10.44 6.81 -10.54
C LEU A 128 9.67 7.79 -11.43
N THR A 129 8.36 7.56 -11.59
CA THR A 129 7.55 8.26 -12.60
C THR A 129 6.40 9.05 -12.01
N ASP A 130 6.16 8.92 -10.71
CA ASP A 130 5.01 9.49 -9.99
C ASP A 130 3.64 9.01 -10.52
N ASN A 131 3.62 8.10 -11.50
CA ASN A 131 2.42 7.50 -12.06
C ASN A 131 1.93 6.35 -11.19
N ASN A 132 0.62 6.08 -11.22
CA ASN A 132 0.09 4.89 -10.56
C ASN A 132 0.42 3.65 -11.39
N ILE A 133 0.88 2.60 -10.72
CA ILE A 133 1.06 1.26 -11.26
C ILE A 133 0.20 0.28 -10.46
N GLY A 134 -0.17 -0.84 -11.07
CA GLY A 134 -1.06 -1.79 -10.42
C GLY A 134 -0.79 -3.24 -10.75
N ILE A 135 -1.21 -4.12 -9.83
CA ILE A 135 -1.16 -5.57 -9.99
C ILE A 135 -2.49 -6.16 -9.52
N ILE A 136 -3.02 -7.11 -10.30
CA ILE A 136 -4.16 -7.96 -9.96
C ILE A 136 -3.70 -9.42 -9.99
N ARG A 137 -3.82 -10.10 -8.84
CA ARG A 137 -3.54 -11.53 -8.63
C ARG A 137 -4.63 -12.11 -7.73
N GLU A 138 -5.66 -12.68 -8.31
CA GLU A 138 -6.82 -13.17 -7.57
C GLU A 138 -6.52 -14.43 -6.75
N LYS A 139 -5.60 -15.27 -7.23
CA LYS A 139 -5.26 -16.57 -6.61
C LYS A 139 -3.93 -16.57 -5.86
N GLU A 140 -2.91 -15.94 -6.44
CA GLU A 140 -1.57 -15.87 -5.84
C GLU A 140 -1.50 -14.80 -4.75
N GLY A 141 -2.33 -13.76 -4.88
CA GLY A 141 -2.24 -12.58 -4.04
C GLY A 141 -1.08 -11.66 -4.44
N VAL A 142 -1.01 -10.49 -3.78
CA VAL A 142 0.03 -9.49 -3.98
C VAL A 142 0.68 -9.18 -2.63
N TYR A 143 2.00 -9.35 -2.54
CA TYR A 143 2.79 -9.21 -1.32
C TYR A 143 4.03 -8.37 -1.57
#